data_AF-A0A960F3M0-F1
#
_entry.id   AF-A0A960F3M0-F1
#
_cell.length_a   1.000
_cell.length_b   1.000
_cell.length_c   1.000
_cell.angle_alpha   90.00
_cell.angle_beta   90.00
_cell.angle_gamma   90.00
#
_symmetry.space_group_name_H-M   'P 1'
#
loop_
_entity.id
_entity.type
_entity.pdbx_description
1 polymer ?
#
loop_
_entity_poly.entity_id
_entity_poly.type
_entity_poly.pdbx_seq_one_letter_code
_entity_poly.pdbx_strand_id
1 'polypeptide(L)'
;QLSPYVLPYVSRTSVLLLPWAGLGWLVGLTVRSVQTGGWRHPALFALVLATVSGTNFTAIALLAPAPLLWLVDAAWRRVITWRDAARVTARLGSLAVLTSAWWMVALVVQGRHGADVLTFSETLESTSFTSTSTEVVRGLGYWLFYVRDPFGATTTASRVYLQAPFVIGMGVALVCAGLAGLALVRWSARRYVALVLLCGMVLSVGPYPIDHPSPLMSPVADASRSALVLAFRSYTRAVPLVVFALALGAGSVVAAVSVRMPRGGMVAAAIVIGLAVANLPAVWSGEYIDRGLAHGDPPSWWAEVAADLDAAGSQRSPARVLELPGVESAIQDWGYTVDPVLPGVSDRPLLTRDWLPLGSPQLMDTLYALDDRFQAGIIEPDAIAPVARMLGADTVLVVLETSFERFRTPRPGPVWALYLAEPEGLGAPIAYGPSRTQVPTLPMFDERALVGADVGIEVPRLALVPVRDAAGVTRVGGAEVVLVGDGEGVVDAAAAGLLYGDEVVRYAAALGDAELAEAVADASLVVVTDSNRLRARQWRSSQDVVGFTEDGEHDGTLADDPFDNRLDVFPDGTDADRTLADVRGPLRASASAYGEPFSYRPEHRATMAIDGDLSTAWLVADRAE
;
A
#
# COMPACT_ATOMS: atom_id res chain seq x y z
N GLN A 1 5.18 19.55 20.22
CA GLN A 1 5.24 18.61 19.08
C GLN A 1 4.14 18.99 18.07
N LEU A 2 4.13 20.23 17.59
CA LEU A 2 3.12 20.75 16.65
C LEU A 2 3.84 20.96 15.33
N SER A 3 3.58 20.10 14.36
CA SER A 3 4.25 20.08 13.07
C SER A 3 3.28 19.54 12.03
N PRO A 4 3.25 20.07 10.79
CA PRO A 4 2.45 19.49 9.73
C PRO A 4 2.76 18.02 9.46
N TYR A 5 3.98 17.55 9.79
CA TYR A 5 4.41 16.16 9.62
C TYR A 5 3.41 15.12 10.15
N VAL A 6 2.64 15.45 11.19
CA VAL A 6 1.69 14.51 11.80
C VAL A 6 0.44 14.26 10.95
N LEU A 7 0.03 15.24 10.15
CA LEU A 7 -1.26 15.25 9.46
C LEU A 7 -1.53 14.02 8.56
N PRO A 8 -0.60 13.54 7.73
CA PRO A 8 -0.87 12.40 6.86
C PRO A 8 -0.92 11.07 7.62
N TYR A 9 -0.39 11.02 8.84
CA TYR A 9 -0.33 9.79 9.63
C TYR A 9 -1.47 9.68 10.63
N VAL A 10 -1.90 10.78 11.27
CA VAL A 10 -2.89 10.73 12.36
C VAL A 10 -4.16 9.99 11.98
N SER A 11 -4.72 10.27 10.81
CA SER A 11 -6.00 9.71 10.36
C SER A 11 -5.88 8.39 9.60
N ARG A 12 -4.68 8.04 9.11
CA ARG A 12 -4.46 6.89 8.20
C ARG A 12 -3.60 5.80 8.83
N THR A 13 -2.46 6.18 9.40
CA THR A 13 -1.39 5.27 9.81
C THR A 13 -0.72 5.77 11.10
N SER A 14 -1.52 6.04 12.13
CA SER A 14 -1.09 6.75 13.35
C SER A 14 0.05 6.05 14.08
N VAL A 15 0.16 4.74 13.94
CA VAL A 15 1.24 3.93 14.50
C VAL A 15 2.64 4.33 13.98
N LEU A 16 2.73 4.92 12.79
CA LEU A 16 3.98 5.45 12.23
C LEU A 16 4.47 6.72 12.93
N LEU A 17 3.66 7.33 13.80
CA LEU A 17 4.08 8.46 14.64
C LEU A 17 4.77 8.02 15.94
N LEU A 18 4.73 6.73 16.30
CA LEU A 18 5.39 6.25 17.52
C LEU A 18 6.91 6.50 17.52
N PRO A 19 7.68 6.20 16.44
CA PRO A 19 9.09 6.56 16.34
C PRO A 19 9.36 8.05 16.54
N TRP A 20 8.52 8.91 15.95
CA TRP A 20 8.61 10.37 16.10
C TRP A 20 8.37 10.81 17.54
N ALA A 21 7.35 10.26 18.20
CA ALA A 21 7.05 10.54 19.61
C ALA A 21 8.17 10.04 20.54
N GLY A 22 8.80 8.90 20.21
CA GLY A 22 9.90 8.30 20.96
C GLY A 22 11.24 9.02 20.80
N LEU A 23 11.48 9.75 19.70
CA LEU A 23 12.78 10.34 19.35
C LEU A 23 13.44 11.12 20.49
N GLY A 24 12.69 12.03 21.12
CA GLY A 24 13.22 12.85 22.22
C GLY A 24 13.62 12.01 23.45
N TRP A 25 12.84 10.96 23.76
CA TRP A 25 13.14 10.02 24.84
C TRP A 25 14.38 9.18 24.53
N LEU A 26 14.51 8.67 23.30
CA LEU A 26 15.66 7.89 22.87
C LEU A 26 16.96 8.70 22.98
N VAL A 27 16.95 9.96 22.54
CA VAL A 27 18.08 10.88 22.70
C VAL A 27 18.36 11.16 24.18
N GLY A 28 17.34 11.53 24.95
CA GLY A 28 17.48 11.86 26.37
C GLY A 28 18.03 10.69 27.19
N LEU A 29 17.53 9.48 26.98
CA LEU A 29 17.99 8.27 27.67
C LEU A 29 19.40 7.86 27.24
N THR A 30 19.79 8.14 25.98
CA THR A 30 21.19 8.00 25.53
C THR A 30 22.11 8.94 26.32
N VAL A 31 21.74 10.22 26.43
CA VAL A 31 22.49 11.21 27.24
C VAL A 31 22.62 10.77 28.69
N ARG A 32 21.51 10.31 29.30
CA ARG A 32 21.49 9.88 30.70
C ARG A 32 22.30 8.61 30.95
N SER A 33 22.33 7.69 29.99
CA SER A 33 23.15 6.47 30.04
C SER A 33 24.63 6.77 30.13
N VAL A 34 25.07 7.86 29.49
CA VAL A 34 26.44 8.36 29.58
C VAL A 34 26.71 9.04 30.93
N GLN A 35 25.81 9.93 31.36
CA GLN A 35 26.04 10.76 32.55
C GLN A 35 26.03 9.98 33.87
N THR A 36 25.18 8.97 33.99
CA THR A 36 24.94 8.26 35.26
C THR A 36 25.52 6.85 35.31
N GLY A 37 25.87 6.28 34.15
CA GLY A 37 26.29 4.90 34.06
C GLY A 37 25.19 3.89 34.43
N GLY A 38 25.61 2.64 34.69
CA GLY A 38 24.71 1.53 35.04
C GLY A 38 23.81 1.05 33.88
N TRP A 39 22.75 0.33 34.26
CA TRP A 39 21.79 -0.33 33.35
C TRP A 39 20.39 0.29 33.35
N ARG A 40 20.08 1.19 34.29
CA ARG A 40 18.74 1.79 34.41
C ARG A 40 18.29 2.53 33.15
N HIS A 41 19.10 3.46 32.65
CA HIS A 41 18.74 4.25 31.47
C HIS A 41 18.81 3.42 30.18
N PRO A 42 19.76 2.49 29.99
CA PRO A 42 19.69 1.53 28.90
C PRO A 42 18.43 0.66 28.91
N ALA A 43 17.98 0.19 30.08
CA ALA A 43 16.74 -0.56 30.20
C ALA A 43 15.52 0.29 29.84
N LEU A 44 15.44 1.54 30.34
CA LEU A 44 14.38 2.47 29.96
C LEU A 44 14.40 2.78 28.46
N PHE A 45 15.58 2.93 27.86
CA PHE A 45 15.72 3.13 26.41
C PHE A 45 15.13 1.96 25.63
N ALA A 46 15.46 0.72 26.05
CA ALA A 46 14.95 -0.48 25.41
C ALA A 46 13.43 -0.62 25.58
N LEU A 47 12.87 -0.25 26.73
CA LEU A 47 11.41 -0.23 26.94
C LEU A 47 10.72 0.78 26.02
N VAL A 48 11.26 2.00 25.89
CA VAL A 48 10.74 2.99 24.94
C VAL A 48 10.86 2.47 23.50
N LEU A 49 11.98 1.86 23.15
CA LEU A 49 12.17 1.31 21.81
C LEU A 49 11.17 0.18 21.54
N ALA A 50 10.94 -0.71 22.50
CA ALA A 50 9.99 -1.81 22.38
C ALA A 50 8.56 -1.31 22.10
N THR A 51 8.16 -0.18 22.69
CA THR A 51 6.82 0.39 22.48
C THR A 51 6.67 1.18 21.19
N VAL A 52 7.79 1.67 20.61
CA VAL A 52 7.73 2.57 19.44
C VAL A 52 8.27 1.97 18.13
N SER A 53 8.78 0.73 18.13
CA SER A 53 9.47 0.13 16.96
C SER A 53 8.77 -1.03 16.28
N GLY A 54 7.83 -1.71 16.93
CA GLY A 54 7.33 -3.02 16.52
C GLY A 54 6.55 -3.06 15.19
N THR A 55 6.07 -1.91 14.70
CA THR A 55 5.28 -1.84 13.47
C THR A 55 6.07 -1.42 12.24
N ASN A 56 7.14 -0.66 12.40
CA ASN A 56 7.94 -0.19 11.28
C ASN A 56 9.41 0.05 11.68
N PHE A 57 10.26 -0.94 11.40
CA PHE A 57 11.69 -0.85 11.65
C PHE A 57 12.36 0.31 10.91
N THR A 58 11.98 0.55 9.65
CA THR A 58 12.67 1.54 8.80
C THR A 58 12.53 2.96 9.34
N ALA A 59 11.36 3.29 9.92
CA ALA A 59 11.16 4.56 10.59
C ALA A 59 12.13 4.73 11.76
N ILE A 60 12.30 3.71 12.60
CA ILE A 60 13.27 3.74 13.71
C ILE A 60 14.71 3.81 13.22
N ALA A 61 15.06 3.04 12.19
CA ALA A 61 16.39 3.03 11.60
C ALA A 61 16.77 4.41 11.05
N LEU A 62 15.84 5.10 10.40
CA LEU A 62 16.01 6.47 9.91
C LEU A 62 16.13 7.52 11.04
N LEU A 63 15.67 7.20 12.25
CA LEU A 63 15.81 8.07 13.44
C LEU A 63 17.01 7.74 14.33
N ALA A 64 17.62 6.57 14.17
CA ALA A 64 18.83 6.15 14.87
C ALA A 64 19.99 7.16 14.81
N PRO A 65 20.18 7.97 13.74
CA PRO A 65 21.23 8.98 13.71
C PRO A 65 21.16 9.98 14.87
N ALA A 66 19.99 10.36 15.40
CA ALA A 66 19.92 11.35 16.48
C ALA A 66 20.69 10.92 17.76
N PRO A 67 20.38 9.80 18.42
CA PRO A 67 21.14 9.38 19.59
C PRO A 67 22.61 9.06 19.27
N LEU A 68 22.91 8.52 18.09
CA LEU A 68 24.29 8.19 17.69
C LEU A 68 25.15 9.43 17.45
N LEU A 69 24.63 10.44 16.74
CA LEU A 69 25.33 11.70 16.48
C LEU A 69 25.60 12.47 17.77
N TRP A 70 24.76 12.31 18.80
CA TRP A 70 25.03 12.89 20.11
C TRP A 70 26.28 12.27 20.75
N LEU A 71 26.42 10.94 20.70
CA LEU A 71 27.60 10.23 21.22
C LEU A 71 28.86 10.62 20.47
N VAL A 72 28.77 10.71 19.13
CA VAL A 72 29.88 11.13 18.26
C VAL A 72 30.30 12.57 18.57
N ASP A 73 29.36 13.51 18.67
CA ASP A 73 29.65 14.90 19.02
C ASP A 73 30.25 15.03 20.43
N ALA A 74 29.71 14.30 21.41
CA ALA A 74 30.24 14.29 22.77
C ALA A 74 31.67 13.76 22.84
N ALA A 75 31.99 12.70 22.08
CA ALA A 75 33.34 12.15 21.97
C ALA A 75 34.30 13.11 21.26
N TRP A 76 33.88 13.76 20.17
CA TRP A 76 34.67 14.78 19.48
C TRP A 76 34.99 15.98 20.35
N ARG A 77 34.02 16.43 21.17
CA ARG A 77 34.23 17.49 22.16
C ARG A 77 35.01 17.03 23.39
N ARG A 78 35.43 15.76 23.44
CA ARG A 78 36.14 15.13 24.57
C ARG A 78 35.37 15.22 25.90
N VAL A 79 34.04 15.34 25.83
CA VAL A 79 33.16 15.23 27.01
C VAL A 79 33.14 13.78 27.51
N ILE A 80 33.20 12.85 26.57
CA ILE A 80 33.35 11.41 26.83
C ILE A 80 34.48 10.84 26.00
N THR A 81 34.93 9.63 26.35
CA THR A 81 35.88 8.89 25.52
C THR A 81 35.14 8.12 24.42
N TRP A 82 35.83 7.80 23.33
CA TRP A 82 35.30 6.88 22.31
C TRP A 82 34.97 5.49 22.86
N ARG A 83 35.64 5.07 23.94
CA ARG A 83 35.33 3.83 24.64
C ARG A 83 34.00 3.90 25.36
N ASP A 84 33.68 5.04 25.98
CA ASP A 84 32.39 5.25 26.64
C ASP A 84 31.25 5.27 25.62
N ALA A 85 31.45 5.96 24.49
CA ALA A 85 30.51 5.95 23.38
C ALA A 85 30.24 4.52 22.90
N ALA A 86 31.29 3.74 22.60
CA ALA A 86 31.15 2.35 22.17
C ALA A 86 30.46 1.47 23.23
N ARG A 87 30.80 1.62 24.51
CA ARG A 87 30.19 0.87 25.61
C ARG A 87 28.69 1.17 25.73
N VAL A 88 28.32 2.45 25.63
CA VAL A 88 26.91 2.87 25.73
C VAL A 88 26.14 2.38 24.51
N THR A 89 26.67 2.55 23.29
CA THR A 89 26.08 1.99 22.07
C THR A 89 25.88 0.48 22.19
N ALA A 90 26.87 -0.27 22.71
CA ALA A 90 26.75 -1.71 22.89
C ALA A 90 25.65 -2.09 23.91
N ARG A 91 25.53 -1.37 25.04
CA ARG A 91 24.47 -1.61 26.04
C ARG A 91 23.08 -1.29 25.50
N LEU A 92 22.94 -0.16 24.82
CA LEU A 92 21.67 0.25 24.21
C LEU A 92 21.29 -0.72 23.09
N GLY A 93 22.23 -1.04 22.20
CA GLY A 93 22.04 -1.95 21.07
C GLY A 93 21.71 -3.37 21.49
N SER A 94 22.39 -3.93 22.49
CA SER A 94 22.11 -5.29 22.97
C SER A 94 20.70 -5.41 23.57
N LEU A 95 20.29 -4.45 24.42
CA LEU A 95 18.94 -4.44 24.96
C LEU A 95 17.89 -4.16 23.88
N ALA A 96 18.19 -3.27 22.93
CA ALA A 96 17.33 -2.98 21.79
C ALA A 96 17.08 -4.23 20.94
N VAL A 97 18.11 -5.00 20.62
CA VAL A 97 17.99 -6.27 19.89
C VAL A 97 17.17 -7.26 20.69
N LEU A 98 17.42 -7.39 22.00
CA LEU A 98 16.67 -8.30 22.87
C LEU A 98 15.17 -7.96 22.88
N THR A 99 14.81 -6.69 23.06
CA THR A 99 13.41 -6.25 23.11
C THR A 99 12.73 -6.26 21.73
N SER A 100 13.51 -6.27 20.66
CA SER A 100 13.03 -6.31 19.27
C SER A 100 13.00 -7.72 18.68
N ALA A 101 13.53 -8.72 19.39
CA ALA A 101 13.69 -10.08 18.87
C ALA A 101 12.36 -10.69 18.38
N TRP A 102 11.24 -10.39 19.06
CA TRP A 102 9.93 -10.96 18.71
C TRP A 102 9.48 -10.58 17.30
N TRP A 103 9.59 -9.29 16.91
CA TRP A 103 9.21 -8.83 15.58
C TRP A 103 10.31 -9.09 14.55
N MET A 104 11.59 -9.12 14.96
CA MET A 104 12.68 -9.55 14.07
C MET A 104 12.49 -11.00 13.61
N VAL A 105 12.06 -11.89 14.51
CA VAL A 105 11.72 -13.28 14.16
C VAL A 105 10.53 -13.31 13.20
N ALA A 106 9.47 -12.55 13.48
CA ALA A 106 8.32 -12.45 12.57
C ALA A 106 8.73 -11.95 11.17
N LEU A 107 9.62 -10.96 11.09
CA LEU A 107 10.15 -10.43 9.83
C LEU A 107 10.99 -11.47 9.06
N VAL A 108 11.80 -12.27 9.75
CA VAL A 108 12.57 -13.36 9.13
C VAL A 108 11.64 -14.44 8.58
N VAL A 109 10.56 -14.76 9.30
CA VAL A 109 9.54 -15.71 8.83
C VAL A 109 8.83 -15.16 7.60
N GLN A 110 8.36 -13.90 7.66
CA GLN A 110 7.72 -13.23 6.53
C GLN A 110 8.65 -13.17 5.30
N GLY A 111 9.92 -12.80 5.48
CA GLY A 111 10.88 -12.71 4.37
C GLY A 111 11.28 -14.05 3.74
N ARG A 112 10.96 -15.18 4.37
CA ARG A 112 11.22 -16.53 3.84
C ARG A 112 9.99 -17.22 3.27
N HIS A 113 8.82 -16.91 3.79
CA HIS A 113 7.59 -17.68 3.53
C HIS A 113 6.40 -16.82 3.09
N GLY A 114 6.46 -15.50 3.30
CA GLY A 114 5.40 -14.58 2.90
C GLY A 114 5.63 -14.00 1.50
N ALA A 115 4.60 -13.33 0.97
CA ALA A 115 4.70 -12.60 -0.28
C ALA A 115 5.75 -11.48 -0.20
N ASP A 116 6.38 -11.15 -1.33
CA ASP A 116 7.27 -9.99 -1.45
C ASP A 116 6.46 -8.69 -1.57
N VAL A 117 5.82 -8.33 -0.46
CA VAL A 117 4.87 -7.21 -0.36
C VAL A 117 5.51 -5.88 -0.80
N LEU A 118 6.82 -5.73 -0.67
CA LEU A 118 7.52 -4.49 -1.02
C LEU A 118 7.45 -4.20 -2.52
N THR A 119 7.54 -5.25 -3.33
CA THR A 119 7.53 -5.20 -4.80
C THR A 119 6.15 -4.81 -5.34
N PHE A 120 5.07 -5.19 -4.65
CA PHE A 120 3.70 -4.82 -5.05
C PHE A 120 3.23 -3.46 -4.51
N SER A 121 4.02 -2.82 -3.64
CA SER A 121 3.64 -1.58 -2.95
C SER A 121 4.12 -0.32 -3.70
N GLU A 122 4.33 0.78 -2.99
CA GLU A 122 4.75 2.04 -3.61
C GLU A 122 6.18 1.97 -4.14
N THR A 123 6.47 2.65 -5.26
CA THR A 123 7.84 2.73 -5.78
C THR A 123 8.66 3.82 -5.09
N LEU A 124 9.98 3.73 -5.27
CA LEU A 124 10.91 4.78 -4.85
C LEU A 124 10.61 6.12 -5.53
N GLU A 125 10.21 6.09 -6.80
CA GLU A 125 9.83 7.29 -7.56
C GLU A 125 8.65 8.01 -6.91
N SER A 126 7.54 7.29 -6.69
CA SER A 126 6.32 7.89 -6.12
C SER A 126 6.55 8.45 -4.73
N THR A 127 7.29 7.72 -3.89
CA THR A 127 7.53 8.14 -2.50
C THR A 127 8.56 9.27 -2.36
N SER A 128 9.43 9.46 -3.37
CA SER A 128 10.43 10.52 -3.38
C SER A 128 9.99 11.78 -4.13
N PHE A 129 8.95 11.71 -4.97
CA PHE A 129 8.51 12.78 -5.88
C PHE A 129 8.35 14.19 -5.26
N THR A 130 8.02 14.30 -3.98
CA THR A 130 7.83 15.59 -3.29
C THR A 130 8.89 15.87 -2.22
N SER A 131 9.94 15.05 -2.14
CA SER A 131 10.97 15.10 -1.10
C SER A 131 11.98 16.23 -1.34
N THR A 132 11.52 17.37 -1.86
CA THR A 132 12.35 18.57 -2.05
C THR A 132 12.89 19.07 -0.72
N SER A 133 14.10 19.64 -0.74
CA SER A 133 14.71 20.17 0.48
C SER A 133 13.83 21.21 1.17
N THR A 134 13.18 22.10 0.40
CA THR A 134 12.29 23.16 0.92
C THR A 134 11.08 22.61 1.66
N GLU A 135 10.43 21.56 1.15
CA GLU A 135 9.29 20.95 1.82
C GLU A 135 9.72 20.08 3.00
N VAL A 136 10.86 19.39 2.89
CA VAL A 136 11.47 18.65 4.01
C VAL A 136 11.73 19.54 5.22
N VAL A 137 12.35 20.72 5.08
CA VAL A 137 12.59 21.63 6.22
C VAL A 137 11.30 22.19 6.81
N ARG A 138 10.23 22.31 6.01
CA ARG A 138 8.91 22.71 6.50
C ARG A 138 8.14 21.57 7.18
N GLY A 139 8.65 20.34 7.14
CA GLY A 139 7.97 19.15 7.66
C GLY A 139 6.89 18.60 6.73
N LEU A 140 6.93 18.98 5.45
CA LEU A 140 5.94 18.70 4.40
C LEU A 140 6.47 17.76 3.31
N GLY A 141 7.67 17.18 3.43
CA GLY A 141 8.27 16.39 2.35
C GLY A 141 7.51 15.12 1.93
N TYR A 142 6.54 14.65 2.73
CA TYR A 142 5.80 13.41 2.46
C TYR A 142 4.81 13.55 1.28
N TRP A 143 4.85 12.60 0.35
CA TRP A 143 4.13 12.70 -0.92
C TRP A 143 2.61 12.75 -0.80
N LEU A 144 2.00 12.09 0.19
CA LEU A 144 0.54 12.15 0.42
C LEU A 144 0.01 13.53 0.85
N PHE A 145 0.88 14.52 1.11
CA PHE A 145 0.45 15.91 1.23
C PHE A 145 -0.03 16.50 -0.10
N TYR A 146 0.46 15.98 -1.23
CA TYR A 146 0.26 16.57 -2.55
C TYR A 146 -0.61 15.72 -3.47
N VAL A 147 -0.78 14.43 -3.15
CA VAL A 147 -1.66 13.52 -3.91
C VAL A 147 -3.12 13.96 -3.81
N ARG A 148 -3.79 13.92 -4.96
CA ARG A 148 -5.19 14.25 -5.13
C ARG A 148 -5.81 13.32 -6.15
N ASP A 149 -7.08 13.03 -5.95
CA ASP A 149 -7.96 12.32 -6.86
C ASP A 149 -9.21 13.20 -7.12
N PRO A 150 -10.14 12.79 -8.00
CA PRO A 150 -11.38 13.53 -8.24
C PRO A 150 -12.28 13.72 -6.99
N PHE A 151 -12.09 12.93 -5.94
CA PHE A 151 -12.86 13.01 -4.68
C PHE A 151 -12.24 14.00 -3.70
N GLY A 152 -10.92 14.14 -3.68
CA GLY A 152 -10.26 15.06 -2.78
C GLY A 152 -8.74 14.95 -2.72
N ALA A 153 -8.19 15.62 -1.72
CA ALA A 153 -6.78 15.43 -1.40
C ALA A 153 -6.65 14.24 -0.48
N THR A 154 -5.62 13.41 -0.66
CA THR A 154 -5.37 12.25 0.22
C THR A 154 -5.18 12.69 1.67
N THR A 155 -4.57 13.86 1.88
CA THR A 155 -4.51 14.53 3.19
C THR A 155 -5.25 15.86 3.12
N THR A 156 -6.54 15.91 3.44
CA THR A 156 -7.36 17.13 3.30
C THR A 156 -6.77 18.32 4.06
N ALA A 157 -6.25 18.08 5.27
CA ALA A 157 -5.60 19.08 6.11
C ALA A 157 -4.32 19.70 5.51
N SER A 158 -3.76 19.13 4.43
CA SER A 158 -2.57 19.67 3.76
C SER A 158 -2.88 20.90 2.91
N ARG A 159 -4.12 21.07 2.44
CA ARG A 159 -4.49 22.08 1.43
C ARG A 159 -4.08 23.50 1.81
N VAL A 160 -4.25 23.85 3.10
CA VAL A 160 -3.89 25.18 3.62
C VAL A 160 -2.39 25.47 3.53
N TYR A 161 -1.52 24.47 3.55
CA TYR A 161 -0.07 24.66 3.39
C TYR A 161 0.37 24.89 1.95
N LEU A 162 -0.54 24.64 1.00
CA LEU A 162 -0.33 24.84 -0.44
C LEU A 162 -1.00 26.12 -0.93
N GLN A 163 -2.11 26.52 -0.31
CA GLN A 163 -2.99 27.58 -0.82
C GLN A 163 -3.04 28.83 0.05
N ALA A 164 -2.80 28.74 1.36
CA ALA A 164 -2.96 29.89 2.26
C ALA A 164 -1.59 30.55 2.53
N PRO A 165 -1.33 31.77 1.99
CA PRO A 165 -0.04 32.44 2.15
C PRO A 165 0.35 32.67 3.61
N PHE A 166 -0.65 32.89 4.48
CA PHE A 166 -0.42 33.08 5.91
C PHE A 166 0.12 31.81 6.59
N VAL A 167 -0.44 30.63 6.29
CA VAL A 167 0.04 29.35 6.84
C VAL A 167 1.43 29.02 6.32
N ILE A 168 1.66 29.25 5.02
CA ILE A 168 3.00 29.13 4.41
C ILE A 168 4.00 30.03 5.13
N GLY A 169 3.65 31.31 5.34
CA GLY A 169 4.49 32.29 6.03
C GLY A 169 4.81 31.89 7.47
N MET A 170 3.85 31.35 8.22
CA MET A 170 4.08 30.85 9.58
C MET A 170 5.05 29.66 9.59
N GLY A 171 4.90 28.72 8.66
CA GLY A 171 5.80 27.58 8.51
C GLY A 171 7.23 28.04 8.22
N VAL A 172 7.40 28.99 7.29
CA VAL A 172 8.71 29.59 6.98
C VAL A 172 9.28 30.33 8.19
N ALA A 173 8.47 31.08 8.93
CA ALA A 173 8.91 31.80 10.13
C ALA A 173 9.44 30.85 11.23
N LEU A 174 8.80 29.70 11.43
CA LEU A 174 9.28 28.67 12.36
C LEU A 174 10.61 28.04 11.91
N VAL A 175 10.76 27.75 10.62
CA VAL A 175 12.04 27.29 10.07
C VAL A 175 13.13 28.34 10.30
N CYS A 176 12.86 29.61 9.99
CA CYS A 176 13.78 30.73 10.22
C CYS A 176 14.16 30.86 11.70
N ALA A 177 13.21 30.72 12.63
CA ALA A 177 13.50 30.75 14.07
C ALA A 177 14.43 29.60 14.50
N GLY A 178 14.19 28.38 13.98
CA GLY A 178 15.06 27.22 14.19
C GLY A 178 16.48 27.45 13.68
N LEU A 179 16.61 27.90 12.44
CA LEU A 179 17.90 28.20 11.80
C LEU A 179 18.62 29.38 12.47
N ALA A 180 17.90 30.41 12.92
CA ALA A 180 18.47 31.52 13.67
C ALA A 180 19.12 31.05 14.98
N GLY A 181 18.53 30.09 15.69
CA GLY A 181 19.15 29.47 16.85
C GLY A 181 20.46 28.74 16.53
N LEU A 182 20.52 28.08 15.37
CA LEU A 182 21.73 27.41 14.90
C LEU A 182 22.78 28.37 14.37
N ALA A 183 22.40 29.49 13.78
CA ALA A 183 23.33 30.46 13.19
C ALA A 183 23.86 31.45 14.24
N LEU A 184 22.96 32.03 15.04
CA LEU A 184 23.22 33.22 15.85
C LEU A 184 23.49 32.90 17.33
N VAL A 185 22.91 31.83 17.88
CA VAL A 185 23.04 31.51 19.31
C VAL A 185 24.24 30.59 19.54
N ARG A 186 24.99 30.84 20.61
CA ARG A 186 26.06 29.96 21.10
C ARG A 186 25.54 29.13 22.26
N TRP A 187 25.53 27.80 22.09
CA TRP A 187 25.02 26.85 23.08
C TRP A 187 25.69 25.49 22.88
N SER A 188 25.76 24.69 23.95
CA SER A 188 26.58 23.47 24.01
C SER A 188 26.19 22.41 22.98
N ALA A 189 24.91 22.32 22.64
CA ALA A 189 24.38 21.33 21.71
C ALA A 189 24.35 21.80 20.23
N ARG A 190 24.78 23.04 19.92
CA ARG A 190 24.69 23.62 18.57
C ARG A 190 25.23 22.71 17.47
N ARG A 191 26.43 22.15 17.66
CA ARG A 191 27.08 21.26 16.68
C ARG A 191 26.28 19.98 16.49
N TYR A 192 25.90 19.31 17.58
CA TYR A 192 25.04 18.14 17.55
C TYR A 192 23.74 18.40 16.79
N VAL A 193 23.02 19.48 17.11
CA VAL A 193 21.76 19.81 16.46
C VAL A 193 21.93 20.13 14.97
N ALA A 194 23.02 20.81 14.59
CA ALA A 194 23.34 21.05 13.18
C ALA A 194 23.62 19.74 12.42
N LEU A 195 24.32 18.78 13.04
CA LEU A 195 24.55 17.45 12.46
C LEU A 195 23.24 16.67 12.28
N VAL A 196 22.34 16.71 13.27
CA VAL A 196 21.02 16.08 13.17
C VAL A 196 20.17 16.73 12.08
N LEU A 197 20.18 18.05 11.96
CA LEU A 197 19.48 18.76 10.89
C LEU A 197 20.01 18.35 9.51
N LEU A 198 21.33 18.35 9.33
CA LEU A 198 21.97 17.98 8.07
C LEU A 198 21.66 16.52 7.70
N CYS A 199 21.84 15.60 8.66
CA CYS A 199 21.56 14.18 8.44
C CYS A 199 20.08 13.94 8.15
N GLY A 200 19.18 14.55 8.93
CA GLY A 200 17.74 14.48 8.70
C GLY A 200 17.34 15.01 7.33
N MET A 201 17.91 16.13 6.89
CA MET A 201 17.64 16.70 5.57
C MET A 201 18.14 15.79 4.44
N VAL A 202 19.38 15.33 4.50
CA VAL A 202 19.96 14.42 3.49
C VAL A 202 19.15 13.14 3.39
N LEU A 203 18.84 12.51 4.54
CA LEU A 203 18.03 11.30 4.56
C LEU A 203 16.62 11.55 4.07
N SER A 204 15.97 12.65 4.46
CA SER A 204 14.56 12.90 4.07
C SER A 204 14.41 13.28 2.60
N VAL A 205 15.39 13.97 2.01
CA VAL A 205 15.41 14.27 0.58
C VAL A 205 15.61 12.98 -0.22
N GLY A 206 16.45 12.07 0.28
CA GLY A 206 16.64 10.77 -0.34
C GLY A 206 17.11 10.90 -1.80
N PRO A 207 16.60 10.06 -2.72
CA PRO A 207 17.01 10.07 -4.13
C PRO A 207 16.37 11.18 -4.97
N TYR A 208 15.59 12.09 -4.39
CA TYR A 208 14.90 13.13 -5.18
C TYR A 208 15.88 14.14 -5.83
N PRO A 209 15.65 14.54 -7.11
CA PRO A 209 14.73 13.92 -8.08
C PRO A 209 15.30 12.59 -8.60
N ILE A 210 14.44 11.57 -8.74
CA ILE A 210 14.89 10.19 -9.01
C ILE A 210 15.64 10.04 -10.34
N ASP A 211 15.27 10.82 -11.36
CA ASP A 211 15.91 10.79 -12.69
C ASP A 211 17.28 11.47 -12.71
N HIS A 212 17.52 12.37 -11.76
CA HIS A 212 18.76 13.14 -11.62
C HIS A 212 19.22 13.16 -10.16
N PRO A 213 19.50 11.99 -9.58
CA PRO A 213 19.83 11.88 -8.18
C PRO A 213 21.22 12.50 -7.93
N SER A 214 21.42 13.03 -6.72
CA SER A 214 22.77 13.48 -6.32
C SER A 214 23.77 12.30 -6.35
N PRO A 215 25.09 12.54 -6.51
CA PRO A 215 26.08 11.46 -6.48
C PRO A 215 26.08 10.61 -5.20
N LEU A 216 25.56 11.16 -4.09
CA LEU A 216 25.40 10.43 -2.84
C LEU A 216 24.25 9.41 -2.90
N MET A 217 23.21 9.70 -3.68
CA MET A 217 21.97 8.94 -3.74
C MET A 217 21.76 8.21 -5.06
N SER A 218 22.64 8.39 -6.06
CA SER A 218 22.58 7.64 -7.31
C SER A 218 22.60 6.13 -7.08
N PRO A 219 23.41 5.54 -6.16
CA PRO A 219 23.36 4.09 -5.96
C PRO A 219 22.02 3.58 -5.42
N VAL A 220 21.26 4.45 -4.73
CA VAL A 220 19.92 4.12 -4.22
C VAL A 220 18.90 4.19 -5.36
N ALA A 221 19.00 5.19 -6.23
CA ALA A 221 18.16 5.32 -7.42
C ALA A 221 18.42 4.19 -8.43
N ASP A 222 19.69 3.86 -8.68
CA ASP A 222 20.12 2.77 -9.57
C ASP A 222 19.67 1.39 -9.07
N ALA A 223 19.44 1.25 -7.75
CA ALA A 223 18.96 0.03 -7.11
C ALA A 223 17.49 0.16 -6.64
N SER A 224 16.68 0.95 -7.34
CA SER A 224 15.29 1.29 -6.98
C SER A 224 14.38 0.08 -6.72
N ARG A 225 14.61 -1.02 -7.45
CA ARG A 225 13.88 -2.30 -7.33
C ARG A 225 14.42 -3.25 -6.26
N SER A 226 15.57 -2.95 -5.65
CA SER A 226 16.16 -3.84 -4.64
C SER A 226 15.32 -3.84 -3.36
N ALA A 227 15.13 -5.02 -2.75
CA ALA A 227 14.34 -5.17 -1.53
C ALA A 227 14.80 -4.23 -0.38
N LEU A 228 16.12 -3.99 -0.27
CA LEU A 228 16.66 -3.07 0.73
C LEU A 228 16.24 -1.62 0.47
N VAL A 229 16.30 -1.16 -0.78
CA VAL A 229 15.90 0.20 -1.15
C VAL A 229 14.38 0.35 -1.00
N LEU A 230 13.59 -0.63 -1.44
CA LEU A 230 12.13 -0.62 -1.28
C LEU A 230 11.68 -0.63 0.18
N ALA A 231 12.44 -1.27 1.08
CA ALA A 231 12.19 -1.19 2.51
C ALA A 231 12.33 0.25 3.05
N PHE A 232 13.28 1.03 2.51
CA PHE A 232 13.55 2.42 2.90
C PHE A 232 12.92 3.47 1.97
N ARG A 233 12.09 3.07 1.00
CA ARG A 233 11.54 3.95 -0.06
C ARG A 233 11.00 5.29 0.45
N SER A 234 10.31 5.28 1.60
CA SER A 234 9.79 6.48 2.26
C SER A 234 10.85 7.14 3.14
N TYR A 235 11.88 7.69 2.50
CA TYR A 235 13.00 8.41 3.12
C TYR A 235 12.55 9.58 4.01
N THR A 236 11.41 10.19 3.71
CA THR A 236 10.75 11.25 4.50
C THR A 236 10.32 10.81 5.90
N ARG A 237 10.40 9.51 6.24
CA ARG A 237 10.34 9.03 7.64
C ARG A 237 11.50 9.56 8.50
N ALA A 238 12.53 10.16 7.90
CA ALA A 238 13.59 10.89 8.59
C ALA A 238 13.26 12.36 8.94
N VAL A 239 12.13 12.92 8.45
CA VAL A 239 11.69 14.30 8.75
C VAL A 239 11.60 14.61 10.25
N PRO A 240 11.24 13.68 11.16
CA PRO A 240 11.35 13.88 12.61
C PRO A 240 12.70 14.44 13.08
N LEU A 241 13.82 14.06 12.45
CA LEU A 241 15.15 14.60 12.77
C LEU A 241 15.24 16.10 12.48
N VAL A 242 14.68 16.51 11.34
CA VAL A 242 14.63 17.91 10.89
C VAL A 242 13.77 18.73 11.84
N VAL A 243 12.55 18.27 12.12
CA VAL A 243 11.61 18.93 13.04
C VAL A 243 12.20 19.02 14.46
N PHE A 244 12.84 17.95 14.94
CA PHE A 244 13.52 17.92 16.23
C PHE A 244 14.65 18.96 16.30
N ALA A 245 15.48 19.04 15.26
CA ALA A 245 16.59 19.97 15.24
C ALA A 245 16.14 21.43 15.17
N LEU A 246 15.14 21.74 14.34
CA LEU A 246 14.56 23.08 14.26
C LEU A 246 13.90 23.50 15.58
N ALA A 247 13.20 22.58 16.25
CA ALA A 247 12.58 22.85 17.54
C ALA A 247 13.62 23.19 18.62
N LEU A 248 14.73 22.44 18.69
CA LEU A 248 15.83 22.76 19.61
C LEU A 248 16.51 24.09 19.24
N GLY A 249 16.67 24.38 17.95
CA GLY A 249 17.15 25.66 17.45
C GLY A 249 16.27 26.83 17.91
N ALA A 250 14.96 26.75 17.70
CA ALA A 250 14.03 27.79 18.13
C ALA A 250 14.03 27.95 19.65
N GLY A 251 14.06 26.84 20.40
CA GLY A 251 14.20 26.84 21.85
C GLY A 251 15.50 27.52 22.32
N SER A 252 16.59 27.40 21.58
CA SER A 252 17.86 28.10 21.89
C SER A 252 17.76 29.61 21.72
N VAL A 253 16.97 30.11 20.76
CA VAL A 253 16.67 31.55 20.61
C VAL A 253 15.91 32.05 21.82
N VAL A 254 14.84 31.34 22.20
CA VAL A 254 14.05 31.66 23.41
C VAL A 254 14.94 31.69 24.65
N ALA A 255 15.79 30.67 24.84
CA ALA A 255 16.71 30.62 25.97
C ALA A 255 17.71 31.79 25.97
N ALA A 256 18.28 32.15 24.82
CA ALA A 256 19.19 33.28 24.70
C ALA A 256 18.53 34.62 25.04
N VAL A 257 17.27 34.83 24.61
CA VAL A 257 16.49 36.02 24.98
C VAL A 257 16.20 36.02 26.48
N SER A 258 15.79 34.89 27.05
CA SER A 258 15.51 34.75 28.49
C SER A 258 16.70 35.14 29.37
N VAL A 259 17.92 34.77 28.96
CA VAL A 259 19.16 35.11 29.69
C VAL A 259 19.39 36.63 29.73
N ARG A 260 19.07 37.35 28.65
CA ARG A 260 19.27 38.81 28.56
C ARG A 260 18.09 39.60 29.13
N MET A 261 16.87 39.11 28.93
CA MET A 261 15.61 39.74 29.30
C MET A 261 14.60 38.67 29.72
N PRO A 262 14.44 38.38 31.03
CA PRO A 262 13.56 37.29 31.50
C PRO A 262 12.12 37.39 30.99
N ARG A 263 11.52 38.59 31.04
CA ARG A 263 10.18 38.85 30.47
C ARG A 263 10.15 38.73 28.95
N GLY A 264 11.21 39.18 28.26
CA GLY A 264 11.34 39.02 26.81
C GLY A 264 11.43 37.55 26.39
N GLY A 265 12.06 36.71 27.22
CA GLY A 265 12.12 35.27 27.04
C GLY A 265 10.75 34.60 27.09
N MET A 266 9.91 34.98 28.05
CA MET A 266 8.52 34.51 28.12
C MET A 266 7.72 34.91 26.89
N VAL A 267 7.88 36.15 26.41
CA VAL A 267 7.22 36.64 25.19
C VAL A 267 7.72 35.87 23.96
N ALA A 268 9.03 35.66 23.84
CA ALA A 268 9.60 34.87 22.74
C ALA A 268 9.09 33.41 22.76
N ALA A 269 9.01 32.79 23.95
CA ALA A 269 8.42 31.46 24.12
C ALA A 269 6.96 31.44 23.67
N ALA A 270 6.16 32.41 24.12
CA ALA A 270 4.75 32.52 23.75
C ALA A 270 4.57 32.75 22.24
N ILE A 271 5.44 33.53 21.59
CA ILE A 271 5.42 33.73 20.14
C ILE A 271 5.76 32.43 19.41
N VAL A 272 6.83 31.73 19.79
CA VAL A 272 7.23 30.48 19.12
C VAL A 272 6.16 29.39 19.31
N ILE A 273 5.61 29.25 20.52
CA ILE A 273 4.51 28.31 20.80
C ILE A 273 3.27 28.73 20.03
N GLY A 274 2.91 30.02 20.04
CA GLY A 274 1.77 30.56 19.32
C GLY A 274 1.88 30.35 17.82
N LEU A 275 3.05 30.55 17.22
CA LEU A 275 3.33 30.23 15.81
C LEU A 275 3.26 28.73 15.55
N ALA A 276 3.81 27.89 16.42
CA ALA A 276 3.77 26.43 16.25
C ALA A 276 2.34 25.88 16.34
N VAL A 277 1.52 26.45 17.24
CA VAL A 277 0.07 26.22 17.27
C VAL A 277 -0.51 26.75 15.98
N ALA A 278 -0.48 28.05 15.70
CA ALA A 278 -1.10 28.68 14.53
C ALA A 278 -0.67 28.11 13.16
N ASN A 279 0.48 27.44 13.08
CA ASN A 279 0.95 26.69 11.92
C ASN A 279 0.39 25.27 11.81
N LEU A 280 -0.55 24.84 12.65
CA LEU A 280 -1.23 23.54 12.56
C LEU A 280 -2.77 23.69 12.54
N PRO A 281 -3.37 24.31 11.50
CA PRO A 281 -4.79 24.67 11.47
C PRO A 281 -5.78 23.57 11.82
N ALA A 282 -5.46 22.33 11.41
CA ALA A 282 -6.26 21.15 11.68
C ALA A 282 -6.63 20.96 13.17
N VAL A 283 -5.82 21.46 14.11
CA VAL A 283 -6.08 21.34 15.56
C VAL A 283 -7.26 22.22 16.01
N TRP A 284 -7.45 23.42 15.44
CA TRP A 284 -8.58 24.28 15.79
C TRP A 284 -9.70 24.32 14.75
N SER A 285 -9.45 23.87 13.52
CA SER A 285 -10.51 23.69 12.51
C SER A 285 -11.29 22.38 12.68
N GLY A 286 -10.82 21.47 13.54
CA GLY A 286 -11.42 20.14 13.69
C GLY A 286 -11.18 19.22 12.50
N GLU A 287 -10.16 19.50 11.69
CA GLU A 287 -9.79 18.74 10.47
C GLU A 287 -8.60 17.81 10.72
N TYR A 288 -8.31 17.51 11.98
CA TYR A 288 -7.23 16.60 12.37
C TYR A 288 -7.52 15.14 12.00
N ILE A 289 -8.81 14.78 11.93
CA ILE A 289 -9.31 13.55 11.31
C ILE A 289 -9.82 13.93 9.93
N ASP A 290 -9.36 13.22 8.90
CA ASP A 290 -9.83 13.46 7.54
C ASP A 290 -11.30 13.06 7.43
N ARG A 291 -12.15 13.99 7.00
CA ARG A 291 -13.60 13.74 6.87
C ARG A 291 -13.91 12.64 5.86
N GLY A 292 -13.06 12.44 4.86
CA GLY A 292 -13.21 11.35 3.90
C GLY A 292 -12.91 9.97 4.48
N LEU A 293 -12.23 9.90 5.64
CA LEU A 293 -11.95 8.67 6.39
C LEU A 293 -12.82 8.51 7.64
N ALA A 294 -13.44 9.59 8.12
CA ALA A 294 -14.27 9.54 9.30
C ALA A 294 -15.52 8.68 9.05
N HIS A 295 -15.79 7.73 9.95
CA HIS A 295 -16.97 6.89 9.91
C HIS A 295 -17.52 6.66 11.32
N GLY A 296 -18.79 6.27 11.39
CA GLY A 296 -19.42 5.78 12.62
C GLY A 296 -19.19 4.28 12.81
N ASP A 297 -19.94 3.69 13.74
CA ASP A 297 -19.98 2.23 13.87
C ASP A 297 -20.58 1.59 12.59
N PRO A 298 -20.13 0.39 12.20
CA PRO A 298 -20.75 -0.35 11.11
C PRO A 298 -22.26 -0.52 11.36
N PRO A 299 -23.11 -0.31 10.33
CA PRO A 299 -24.55 -0.51 10.47
C PRO A 299 -24.93 -1.95 10.86
N SER A 300 -26.14 -2.14 11.42
CA SER A 300 -26.56 -3.41 12.02
C SER A 300 -26.50 -4.62 11.08
N TRP A 301 -26.69 -4.41 9.76
CA TRP A 301 -26.65 -5.49 8.78
C TRP A 301 -25.29 -6.19 8.70
N TRP A 302 -24.18 -5.53 9.06
CA TRP A 302 -22.88 -6.20 9.17
C TRP A 302 -22.85 -7.20 10.33
N ALA A 303 -23.46 -6.86 11.45
CA ALA A 303 -23.57 -7.77 12.59
C ALA A 303 -24.55 -8.93 12.30
N GLU A 304 -25.62 -8.67 11.54
CA GLU A 304 -26.56 -9.70 11.07
C GLU A 304 -25.86 -10.70 10.14
N VAL A 305 -25.12 -10.21 9.14
CA VAL A 305 -24.30 -11.04 8.23
C VAL A 305 -23.29 -11.87 9.01
N ALA A 306 -22.57 -11.26 9.96
CA ALA A 306 -21.59 -11.96 10.78
C ALA A 306 -22.22 -13.10 11.60
N ALA A 307 -23.36 -12.83 12.25
CA ALA A 307 -24.07 -13.83 13.05
C ALA A 307 -24.51 -15.03 12.21
N ASP A 308 -25.04 -14.80 11.00
CA ASP A 308 -25.46 -15.88 10.10
C ASP A 308 -24.27 -16.68 9.57
N LEU A 309 -23.17 -16.01 9.22
CA LEU A 309 -21.93 -16.65 8.77
C LEU A 309 -21.29 -17.51 9.87
N ASP A 310 -21.20 -17.00 11.10
CA ASP A 310 -20.64 -17.72 12.24
C ASP A 310 -21.52 -18.91 12.64
N ALA A 311 -22.85 -18.74 12.62
CA ALA A 311 -23.80 -19.81 12.88
C ALA A 311 -23.68 -20.93 11.84
N ALA A 312 -23.58 -20.60 10.54
CA ALA A 312 -23.39 -21.57 9.47
C ALA A 312 -22.02 -22.27 9.56
N GLY A 313 -20.95 -21.53 9.85
CA GLY A 313 -19.60 -22.06 9.96
C GLY A 313 -19.42 -23.05 11.11
N SER A 314 -20.11 -22.84 12.23
CA SER A 314 -20.07 -23.76 13.38
C SER A 314 -20.64 -25.16 13.07
N GLN A 315 -21.45 -25.29 12.02
CA GLN A 315 -22.16 -26.52 11.66
C GLN A 315 -21.50 -27.31 10.52
N ARG A 316 -20.55 -26.70 9.80
CA ARG A 316 -19.93 -27.25 8.59
C ARG A 316 -18.43 -27.44 8.75
N SER A 317 -17.81 -28.16 7.81
CA SER A 317 -16.36 -28.19 7.65
C SER A 317 -15.82 -26.77 7.46
N PRO A 318 -14.56 -26.48 7.86
CA PRO A 318 -13.97 -25.15 7.72
C PRO A 318 -13.87 -24.76 6.24
N ALA A 319 -14.71 -23.81 5.83
CA ALA A 319 -14.76 -23.18 4.51
C ALA A 319 -14.65 -21.66 4.66
N ARG A 320 -14.28 -20.98 3.56
CA ARG A 320 -14.05 -19.54 3.51
C ARG A 320 -15.29 -18.80 3.01
N VAL A 321 -15.34 -17.50 3.27
CA VAL A 321 -16.23 -16.56 2.60
C VAL A 321 -15.44 -15.88 1.49
N LEU A 322 -15.99 -15.83 0.28
CA LEU A 322 -15.38 -15.16 -0.87
C LEU A 322 -16.12 -13.85 -1.14
N GLU A 323 -15.46 -12.70 -1.09
CA GLU A 323 -16.10 -11.43 -1.44
C GLU A 323 -15.95 -11.14 -2.94
N LEU A 324 -17.08 -11.04 -3.65
CA LEU A 324 -17.13 -10.80 -5.10
C LEU A 324 -18.29 -9.87 -5.50
N PRO A 325 -18.05 -8.81 -6.29
CA PRO A 325 -16.73 -8.32 -6.69
C PRO A 325 -15.92 -7.83 -5.49
N GLY A 326 -14.62 -8.06 -5.54
CA GLY A 326 -13.69 -7.51 -4.59
C GLY A 326 -13.43 -6.02 -4.84
N VAL A 327 -12.88 -5.36 -3.83
CA VAL A 327 -12.55 -3.93 -3.86
C VAL A 327 -11.14 -3.73 -3.34
N GLU A 328 -10.38 -2.81 -3.93
CA GLU A 328 -9.01 -2.50 -3.46
C GLU A 328 -8.99 -1.94 -2.04
N SER A 329 -10.07 -1.24 -1.67
CA SER A 329 -10.18 -0.55 -0.40
C SER A 329 -11.65 -0.49 0.01
N ALA A 330 -11.91 -0.77 1.28
CA ALA A 330 -13.25 -0.83 1.84
C ALA A 330 -13.82 0.60 2.02
N ILE A 331 -14.49 1.10 0.98
CA ILE A 331 -15.21 2.37 1.00
C ILE A 331 -16.68 2.14 0.74
N GLN A 332 -17.46 2.25 1.80
CA GLN A 332 -18.91 2.12 1.81
C GLN A 332 -19.58 3.49 1.83
N ASP A 333 -20.86 3.52 1.48
CA ASP A 333 -21.70 4.71 1.56
C ASP A 333 -21.73 5.36 2.95
N TRP A 334 -21.53 4.57 4.00
CA TRP A 334 -21.59 5.00 5.39
C TRP A 334 -20.22 5.28 6.00
N GLY A 335 -19.12 4.88 5.36
CA GLY A 335 -17.80 4.98 5.94
C GLY A 335 -16.65 4.47 5.07
N TYR A 336 -15.43 4.90 5.39
CA TYR A 336 -14.21 4.43 4.76
C TYR A 336 -13.38 3.71 5.83
N THR A 337 -13.40 2.38 5.81
CA THR A 337 -12.73 1.51 6.78
C THR A 337 -11.32 1.09 6.36
N VAL A 338 -10.95 1.32 5.09
CA VAL A 338 -9.67 0.90 4.48
C VAL A 338 -9.59 -0.60 4.31
N ASP A 339 -9.57 -1.33 5.41
CA ASP A 339 -9.58 -2.78 5.42
C ASP A 339 -11.03 -3.32 5.29
N PRO A 340 -11.23 -4.51 4.70
CA PRO A 340 -12.54 -5.16 4.65
C PRO A 340 -13.23 -5.21 6.02
N VAL A 341 -14.56 -5.06 6.05
CA VAL A 341 -15.32 -4.98 7.31
C VAL A 341 -15.46 -6.35 7.98
N LEU A 342 -15.61 -7.41 7.19
CA LEU A 342 -15.95 -8.76 7.69
C LEU A 342 -14.96 -9.29 8.75
N PRO A 343 -13.62 -9.20 8.58
CA PRO A 343 -12.66 -9.69 9.58
C PRO A 343 -12.75 -8.98 10.95
N GLY A 344 -13.39 -7.81 11.01
CA GLY A 344 -13.64 -7.08 12.25
C GLY A 344 -14.92 -7.51 12.98
N VAL A 345 -15.82 -8.25 12.32
CA VAL A 345 -17.16 -8.57 12.85
C VAL A 345 -17.49 -10.07 12.88
N SER A 346 -16.75 -10.91 12.14
CA SER A 346 -16.96 -12.38 12.07
C SER A 346 -15.64 -13.13 12.19
N ASP A 347 -15.70 -14.35 12.73
CA ASP A 347 -14.55 -15.25 12.83
C ASP A 347 -14.33 -16.09 11.54
N ARG A 348 -15.21 -15.93 10.54
CA ARG A 348 -15.15 -16.68 9.29
C ARG A 348 -13.99 -16.18 8.41
N PRO A 349 -13.13 -17.08 7.90
CA PRO A 349 -12.03 -16.68 7.04
C PRO A 349 -12.54 -16.02 5.76
N LEU A 350 -12.06 -14.80 5.48
CA LEU A 350 -12.36 -14.05 4.26
C LEU A 350 -11.29 -14.29 3.19
N LEU A 351 -11.73 -14.47 1.95
CA LEU A 351 -10.92 -14.36 0.75
C LEU A 351 -11.50 -13.19 -0.08
N THR A 352 -10.68 -12.19 -0.36
CA THR A 352 -11.10 -10.99 -1.09
C THR A 352 -9.91 -10.39 -1.82
N ARG A 353 -10.21 -9.48 -2.76
CA ARG A 353 -9.21 -8.58 -3.31
C ARG A 353 -8.84 -7.50 -2.31
N ASP A 354 -7.56 -7.17 -2.28
CA ASP A 354 -6.97 -6.13 -1.46
C ASP A 354 -5.89 -5.40 -2.28
N TRP A 355 -5.36 -4.28 -1.76
CA TRP A 355 -4.28 -3.50 -2.39
C TRP A 355 -3.08 -4.35 -2.78
N LEU A 356 -2.79 -5.40 -2.01
CA LEU A 356 -1.58 -6.21 -2.18
C LEU A 356 -1.97 -7.69 -2.26
N PRO A 357 -1.38 -8.47 -3.19
CA PRO A 357 -1.55 -9.93 -3.22
C PRO A 357 -0.78 -10.57 -2.04
N LEU A 358 -1.40 -10.62 -0.86
CA LEU A 358 -0.76 -11.12 0.37
C LEU A 358 -0.68 -12.66 0.48
N GLY A 359 -1.24 -13.40 -0.48
CA GLY A 359 -1.24 -14.87 -0.53
C GLY A 359 -0.12 -15.45 -1.40
N SER A 360 -0.09 -16.77 -1.55
CA SER A 360 0.79 -17.42 -2.52
C SER A 360 0.44 -16.96 -3.95
N PRO A 361 1.42 -16.75 -4.84
CA PRO A 361 1.19 -16.30 -6.22
C PRO A 361 0.09 -17.08 -6.95
N GLN A 362 0.07 -18.42 -6.82
CA GLN A 362 -0.88 -19.30 -7.51
C GLN A 362 -2.33 -19.09 -7.04
N LEU A 363 -2.54 -18.89 -5.74
CA LEU A 363 -3.86 -18.61 -5.18
C LEU A 363 -4.35 -17.23 -5.62
N MET A 364 -3.48 -16.23 -5.55
CA MET A 364 -3.81 -14.86 -5.91
C MET A 364 -4.06 -14.71 -7.41
N ASP A 365 -3.35 -15.48 -8.23
CA ASP A 365 -3.56 -15.53 -9.67
C ASP A 365 -4.97 -16.01 -10.04
N THR A 366 -5.43 -17.14 -9.48
CA THR A 366 -6.80 -17.64 -9.71
C THR A 366 -7.87 -16.71 -9.12
N LEU A 367 -7.67 -16.19 -7.90
CA LEU A 367 -8.62 -15.26 -7.28
C LEU A 367 -8.80 -14.00 -8.13
N TYR A 368 -7.69 -13.39 -8.54
CA TYR A 368 -7.73 -12.15 -9.32
C TYR A 368 -8.17 -12.38 -10.75
N ALA A 369 -7.86 -13.52 -11.36
CA ALA A 369 -8.41 -13.85 -12.68
C ALA A 369 -9.94 -13.83 -12.68
N LEU A 370 -10.58 -14.37 -11.64
CA LEU A 370 -12.04 -14.32 -11.51
C LEU A 370 -12.53 -12.90 -11.25
N ASP A 371 -11.91 -12.18 -10.30
CA ASP A 371 -12.36 -10.83 -9.96
C ASP A 371 -12.13 -9.83 -11.10
N ASP A 372 -11.04 -9.95 -11.86
CA ASP A 372 -10.73 -9.13 -13.03
C ASP A 372 -11.85 -9.19 -14.09
N ARG A 373 -12.56 -10.33 -14.20
CA ARG A 373 -13.75 -10.42 -15.07
C ARG A 373 -14.91 -9.57 -14.58
N PHE A 374 -15.10 -9.44 -13.26
CA PHE A 374 -16.07 -8.50 -12.69
C PHE A 374 -15.64 -7.05 -12.97
N GLN A 375 -14.38 -6.71 -12.72
CA GLN A 375 -13.84 -5.37 -12.95
C GLN A 375 -14.01 -4.93 -14.42
N ALA A 376 -13.58 -5.80 -15.35
CA ALA A 376 -13.72 -5.62 -16.79
C ALA A 376 -15.17 -5.76 -17.30
N GLY A 377 -16.11 -6.20 -16.46
CA GLY A 377 -17.53 -6.31 -16.79
C GLY A 377 -17.83 -7.35 -17.86
N ILE A 378 -17.01 -8.41 -17.89
CA ILE A 378 -17.09 -9.52 -18.83
C ILE A 378 -17.31 -10.87 -18.12
N ILE A 379 -17.67 -10.85 -16.83
CA ILE A 379 -17.88 -12.06 -16.03
C ILE A 379 -18.88 -13.02 -16.66
N GLU A 380 -18.43 -14.24 -16.86
CA GLU A 380 -19.25 -15.40 -17.16
C GLU A 380 -19.77 -16.02 -15.85
N PRO A 381 -21.09 -15.96 -15.55
CA PRO A 381 -21.62 -16.37 -14.25
C PRO A 381 -21.32 -17.83 -13.88
N ASP A 382 -21.23 -18.71 -14.86
CA ASP A 382 -20.98 -20.15 -14.67
C ASP A 382 -19.57 -20.44 -14.15
N ALA A 383 -18.63 -19.49 -14.24
CA ALA A 383 -17.30 -19.63 -13.65
C ALA A 383 -17.28 -19.41 -12.12
N ILE A 384 -18.29 -18.72 -11.56
CA ILE A 384 -18.27 -18.26 -10.16
C ILE A 384 -18.26 -19.45 -9.20
N ALA A 385 -19.22 -20.37 -9.34
CA ALA A 385 -19.35 -21.50 -8.41
C ALA A 385 -18.16 -22.47 -8.48
N PRO A 386 -17.68 -22.93 -9.66
CA PRO A 386 -16.52 -23.79 -9.73
C PRO A 386 -15.26 -23.18 -9.12
N VAL A 387 -14.96 -21.92 -9.44
CA VAL A 387 -13.77 -21.26 -8.90
C VAL A 387 -13.90 -21.01 -7.40
N ALA A 388 -15.09 -20.64 -6.90
CA ALA A 388 -15.34 -20.51 -5.46
C ALA A 388 -15.11 -21.85 -4.73
N ARG A 389 -15.58 -22.97 -5.27
CA ARG A 389 -15.31 -24.32 -4.74
C ARG A 389 -13.80 -24.63 -4.72
N MET A 390 -13.08 -24.27 -5.79
CA MET A 390 -11.63 -24.46 -5.85
C MET A 390 -10.90 -23.71 -4.74
N LEU A 391 -11.31 -22.47 -4.49
CA LEU A 391 -10.77 -21.58 -3.45
C LEU A 391 -11.21 -21.98 -2.03
N GLY A 392 -12.06 -23.02 -1.90
CA GLY A 392 -12.57 -23.53 -0.64
C GLY A 392 -13.59 -22.59 0.01
N ALA A 393 -14.34 -21.84 -0.80
CA ALA A 393 -15.39 -20.94 -0.35
C ALA A 393 -16.77 -21.58 -0.51
N ASP A 394 -17.57 -21.57 0.56
CA ASP A 394 -18.95 -22.09 0.56
C ASP A 394 -20.02 -20.99 0.54
N THR A 395 -19.59 -19.73 0.63
CA THR A 395 -20.45 -18.56 0.56
C THR A 395 -19.73 -17.44 -0.16
N VAL A 396 -20.44 -16.77 -1.08
CA VAL A 396 -20.02 -15.50 -1.67
C VAL A 396 -20.68 -14.35 -0.90
N LEU A 397 -19.87 -13.41 -0.40
CA LEU A 397 -20.33 -12.13 0.15
C LEU A 397 -20.36 -11.10 -0.98
N VAL A 398 -21.50 -10.48 -1.18
CA VAL A 398 -21.68 -9.42 -2.19
C VAL A 398 -21.90 -8.10 -1.47
N VAL A 399 -20.94 -7.18 -1.58
CA VAL A 399 -20.99 -5.85 -0.95
C VAL A 399 -21.52 -4.83 -1.97
N LEU A 400 -22.80 -4.46 -1.83
CA LEU A 400 -23.52 -3.60 -2.78
C LEU A 400 -23.63 -2.14 -2.30
N GLU A 401 -23.13 -1.87 -1.10
CA GLU A 401 -23.03 -0.52 -0.52
C GLU A 401 -21.68 0.17 -0.75
N THR A 402 -20.82 -0.43 -1.59
CA THR A 402 -19.56 0.17 -2.00
C THR A 402 -19.79 1.46 -2.79
N SER A 403 -19.03 2.51 -2.47
CA SER A 403 -18.94 3.75 -3.27
C SER A 403 -18.18 3.49 -4.57
N PHE A 404 -18.81 2.77 -5.48
CA PHE A 404 -18.19 2.20 -6.68
C PHE A 404 -17.56 3.24 -7.61
N GLU A 405 -18.07 4.48 -7.59
CA GLU A 405 -17.53 5.59 -8.38
C GLU A 405 -16.11 5.98 -7.97
N ARG A 406 -15.65 5.63 -6.75
CA ARG A 406 -14.33 6.02 -6.23
C ARG A 406 -13.16 5.40 -6.95
N PHE A 407 -13.28 4.11 -7.25
CA PHE A 407 -12.25 3.34 -7.94
C PHE A 407 -12.77 2.74 -9.25
N ARG A 408 -13.93 3.22 -9.73
CA ARG A 408 -14.61 2.68 -10.92
C ARG A 408 -14.85 1.17 -10.84
N THR A 409 -15.16 0.66 -9.65
CA THR A 409 -15.49 -0.76 -9.45
C THR A 409 -16.86 -1.09 -10.06
N PRO A 410 -17.24 -2.38 -10.15
CA PRO A 410 -18.46 -2.79 -10.80
C PRO A 410 -19.69 -2.18 -10.14
N ARG A 411 -20.68 -1.81 -10.96
CA ARG A 411 -21.91 -1.19 -10.48
C ARG A 411 -22.74 -2.21 -9.68
N PRO A 412 -23.29 -1.82 -8.50
CA PRO A 412 -24.11 -2.70 -7.69
C PRO A 412 -25.34 -3.27 -8.41
N GLY A 413 -26.00 -2.49 -9.27
CA GLY A 413 -27.21 -2.94 -10.01
C GLY A 413 -26.97 -4.17 -10.89
N PRO A 414 -26.09 -4.08 -11.92
CA PRO A 414 -25.71 -5.24 -12.73
C PRO A 414 -25.16 -6.42 -11.94
N VAL A 415 -24.33 -6.17 -10.91
CA VAL A 415 -23.82 -7.23 -10.02
C VAL A 415 -24.97 -7.94 -9.30
N TRP A 416 -25.94 -7.19 -8.78
CA TRP A 416 -27.09 -7.76 -8.08
C TRP A 416 -28.00 -8.54 -9.03
N ALA A 417 -28.25 -8.01 -10.24
CA ALA A 417 -29.03 -8.70 -11.26
C ALA A 417 -28.41 -10.06 -11.66
N LEU A 418 -27.08 -10.13 -11.73
CA LEU A 418 -26.35 -11.38 -11.97
C LEU A 418 -26.66 -12.43 -10.90
N TYR A 419 -26.61 -12.09 -9.61
CA TYR A 419 -26.89 -13.04 -8.54
C TYR A 419 -28.39 -13.39 -8.40
N LEU A 420 -29.29 -12.47 -8.74
CA LEU A 420 -30.73 -12.75 -8.81
C LEU A 420 -31.11 -13.76 -9.89
N ALA A 421 -30.28 -13.91 -10.93
CA ALA A 421 -30.48 -14.94 -11.95
C ALA A 421 -30.18 -16.36 -11.44
N GLU A 422 -29.65 -16.50 -10.21
CA GLU A 422 -29.21 -17.76 -9.60
C GLU A 422 -28.34 -18.60 -10.56
N PRO A 423 -27.13 -18.12 -10.93
CA PRO A 423 -26.22 -18.86 -11.80
C PRO A 423 -25.99 -20.30 -11.34
N GLU A 424 -25.63 -21.19 -12.26
CA GLU A 424 -25.48 -22.60 -11.93
C GLU A 424 -24.45 -22.80 -10.80
N GLY A 425 -24.78 -23.70 -9.86
CA GLY A 425 -23.95 -23.95 -8.69
C GLY A 425 -24.09 -22.92 -7.55
N LEU A 426 -24.82 -21.83 -7.73
CA LEU A 426 -25.13 -20.86 -6.66
C LEU A 426 -26.54 -21.08 -6.08
N GLY A 427 -26.71 -20.72 -4.80
CA GLY A 427 -27.99 -20.67 -4.12
C GLY A 427 -28.68 -19.31 -4.26
N ALA A 428 -29.95 -19.24 -3.84
CA ALA A 428 -30.68 -17.98 -3.79
C ALA A 428 -29.98 -16.96 -2.87
N PRO A 429 -29.82 -15.70 -3.30
CA PRO A 429 -29.14 -14.69 -2.49
C PRO A 429 -29.98 -14.28 -1.27
N ILE A 430 -29.33 -14.20 -0.11
CA ILE A 430 -29.92 -13.72 1.15
C ILE A 430 -29.53 -12.26 1.32
N ALA A 431 -30.51 -11.36 1.24
CA ALA A 431 -30.30 -9.92 1.28
C ALA A 431 -30.30 -9.36 2.72
N TYR A 432 -29.40 -8.40 2.98
CA TYR A 432 -29.28 -7.71 4.27
C TYR A 432 -29.30 -6.19 4.11
N GLY A 433 -29.87 -5.51 5.10
CA GLY A 433 -30.03 -4.07 5.12
C GLY A 433 -31.12 -3.55 4.15
N PRO A 434 -31.45 -2.25 4.23
CA PRO A 434 -32.50 -1.66 3.41
C PRO A 434 -32.06 -1.54 1.94
N SER A 435 -32.94 -1.94 1.03
CA SER A 435 -32.70 -1.77 -0.40
C SER A 435 -32.73 -0.29 -0.81
N ARG A 436 -31.88 0.08 -1.77
CA ARG A 436 -31.92 1.39 -2.43
C ARG A 436 -31.35 1.33 -3.83
N THR A 437 -31.72 2.29 -4.67
CA THR A 437 -30.98 2.56 -5.90
C THR A 437 -29.63 3.20 -5.56
N GLN A 438 -28.54 2.60 -6.07
CA GLN A 438 -27.21 3.19 -5.98
C GLN A 438 -26.98 4.21 -7.09
N VAL A 439 -26.67 5.44 -6.70
CA VAL A 439 -26.42 6.57 -7.59
C VAL A 439 -25.04 7.13 -7.26
N PRO A 440 -24.18 7.38 -8.25
CA PRO A 440 -22.84 7.90 -7.99
C PRO A 440 -22.95 9.29 -7.32
N THR A 441 -22.13 9.52 -6.30
CA THR A 441 -22.13 10.78 -5.56
C THR A 441 -21.40 11.91 -6.30
N LEU A 442 -20.55 11.56 -7.27
CA LEU A 442 -19.89 12.48 -8.18
C LEU A 442 -20.27 12.19 -9.64
N PRO A 443 -20.29 13.21 -10.52
CA PRO A 443 -20.39 12.98 -11.96
C PRO A 443 -19.25 12.08 -12.42
N MET A 444 -19.59 11.02 -13.16
CA MET A 444 -18.63 10.14 -13.80
C MET A 444 -19.07 9.86 -15.23
N PHE A 445 -18.11 9.74 -16.14
CA PHE A 445 -18.36 9.16 -17.45
C PHE A 445 -18.42 7.65 -17.29
N ASP A 446 -19.58 7.09 -17.58
CA ASP A 446 -19.84 5.66 -17.44
C ASP A 446 -20.67 5.18 -18.62
N GLU A 447 -19.99 4.51 -19.55
CA GLU A 447 -20.61 3.97 -20.75
C GLU A 447 -21.57 2.81 -20.41
N ARG A 448 -21.31 2.05 -19.35
CA ARG A 448 -22.20 0.97 -18.88
C ARG A 448 -23.52 1.55 -18.37
N ALA A 449 -23.50 2.73 -17.75
CA ALA A 449 -24.71 3.42 -17.32
C ALA A 449 -25.64 3.83 -18.48
N LEU A 450 -25.09 4.00 -19.69
CA LEU A 450 -25.86 4.40 -20.87
C LEU A 450 -26.55 3.22 -21.56
N VAL A 451 -26.09 1.99 -21.31
CA VAL A 451 -26.52 0.79 -22.03
C VAL A 451 -27.25 -0.22 -21.13
N GLY A 452 -26.95 -0.26 -19.83
CA GLY A 452 -27.47 -1.28 -18.92
C GLY A 452 -28.89 -1.01 -18.43
N ALA A 453 -29.82 -1.91 -18.74
CA ALA A 453 -31.21 -1.88 -18.22
C ALA A 453 -31.28 -2.08 -16.69
N ASP A 454 -30.28 -2.76 -16.12
CA ASP A 454 -30.19 -3.04 -14.67
C ASP A 454 -29.52 -1.91 -13.88
N VAL A 455 -29.17 -0.81 -14.56
CA VAL A 455 -28.69 0.40 -13.90
C VAL A 455 -29.89 1.15 -13.35
N GLY A 456 -29.90 1.34 -12.01
CA GLY A 456 -30.97 2.07 -11.33
C GLY A 456 -31.95 1.19 -10.55
N ILE A 457 -31.80 -0.14 -10.60
CA ILE A 457 -32.59 -1.05 -9.75
C ILE A 457 -32.29 -0.84 -8.26
N GLU A 458 -33.25 -1.20 -7.41
CA GLU A 458 -33.01 -1.25 -5.97
C GLU A 458 -32.18 -2.49 -5.62
N VAL A 459 -31.09 -2.27 -4.90
CA VAL A 459 -30.18 -3.32 -4.41
C VAL A 459 -30.15 -3.31 -2.88
N PRO A 460 -30.03 -4.46 -2.20
CA PRO A 460 -29.79 -4.49 -0.76
C PRO A 460 -28.40 -3.93 -0.42
N ARG A 461 -28.05 -3.84 0.87
CA ARG A 461 -26.71 -3.36 1.27
C ARG A 461 -25.66 -4.41 1.09
N LEU A 462 -25.97 -5.62 1.54
CA LEU A 462 -25.14 -6.80 1.42
C LEU A 462 -26.01 -7.97 0.96
N ALA A 463 -25.38 -8.99 0.38
CA ALA A 463 -26.01 -10.29 0.21
C ALA A 463 -25.03 -11.42 0.50
N LEU A 464 -25.55 -12.53 1.03
CA LEU A 464 -24.84 -13.80 1.11
C LEU A 464 -25.41 -14.75 0.06
N VAL A 465 -24.55 -15.33 -0.76
CA VAL A 465 -24.92 -16.27 -1.82
C VAL A 465 -24.26 -17.61 -1.52
N PRO A 466 -25.03 -18.64 -1.12
CA PRO A 466 -24.47 -19.97 -0.85
C PRO A 466 -23.87 -20.59 -2.11
N VAL A 467 -22.71 -21.25 -1.98
CA VAL A 467 -22.11 -22.07 -3.05
C VAL A 467 -22.50 -23.53 -2.82
N ARG A 468 -23.15 -24.14 -3.81
CA ARG A 468 -23.61 -25.54 -3.73
C ARG A 468 -22.44 -26.50 -3.86
N ASP A 469 -22.49 -27.60 -3.11
CA ASP A 469 -21.48 -28.66 -3.10
C ASP A 469 -20.06 -28.17 -2.79
N ALA A 470 -19.95 -27.07 -2.04
CA ALA A 470 -18.66 -26.59 -1.58
C ALA A 470 -18.03 -27.53 -0.55
N ALA A 471 -16.73 -27.76 -0.71
CA ALA A 471 -15.92 -28.52 0.22
C ALA A 471 -15.03 -27.59 1.06
N GLY A 472 -14.51 -28.11 2.17
CA GLY A 472 -13.54 -27.39 2.98
C GLY A 472 -12.24 -27.10 2.23
N VAL A 473 -11.42 -26.21 2.80
CA VAL A 473 -10.11 -25.82 2.23
C VAL A 473 -9.20 -27.03 1.99
N THR A 474 -9.24 -28.02 2.88
CA THR A 474 -8.55 -29.30 2.72
C THR A 474 -9.55 -30.33 2.22
N ARG A 475 -9.32 -30.85 1.01
CA ARG A 475 -10.18 -31.82 0.33
C ARG A 475 -9.36 -32.76 -0.54
N VAL A 476 -9.98 -33.88 -0.92
CA VAL A 476 -9.45 -34.82 -1.93
C VAL A 476 -10.23 -34.55 -3.21
N GLY A 477 -9.53 -34.38 -4.34
CA GLY A 477 -10.20 -34.13 -5.61
C GLY A 477 -10.82 -35.38 -6.21
N GLY A 478 -11.89 -35.21 -6.98
CA GLY A 478 -12.64 -36.30 -7.62
C GLY A 478 -11.98 -36.83 -8.90
N ALA A 479 -11.23 -35.98 -9.60
CA ALA A 479 -10.52 -36.29 -10.82
C ALA A 479 -9.29 -35.38 -10.98
N GLU A 480 -8.38 -35.72 -11.88
CA GLU A 480 -7.19 -34.92 -12.20
C GLU A 480 -7.34 -34.26 -13.57
N VAL A 481 -7.10 -32.94 -13.63
CA VAL A 481 -7.12 -32.15 -14.87
C VAL A 481 -5.76 -31.50 -15.05
N VAL A 482 -5.17 -31.65 -16.23
CA VAL A 482 -3.96 -30.92 -16.61
C VAL A 482 -4.37 -29.67 -17.37
N LEU A 483 -3.89 -28.51 -16.92
CA LEU A 483 -4.14 -27.21 -17.54
C LEU A 483 -2.83 -26.62 -18.08
N VAL A 484 -2.76 -26.37 -19.38
CA VAL A 484 -1.74 -25.50 -19.97
C VAL A 484 -2.30 -24.08 -19.94
N GLY A 485 -1.82 -23.26 -19.01
CA GLY A 485 -2.37 -21.93 -18.74
C GLY A 485 -2.03 -21.45 -17.34
N ASP A 486 -2.76 -20.43 -16.89
CA ASP A 486 -2.71 -19.82 -15.56
C ASP A 486 -4.14 -19.70 -14.98
N GLY A 487 -4.34 -18.87 -13.96
CA GLY A 487 -5.63 -18.64 -13.32
C GLY A 487 -6.72 -18.13 -14.27
N GLU A 488 -6.40 -17.37 -15.32
CA GLU A 488 -7.38 -17.00 -16.35
C GLU A 488 -7.87 -18.24 -17.11
N GLY A 489 -6.98 -19.20 -17.36
CA GLY A 489 -7.33 -20.47 -18.00
C GLY A 489 -8.22 -21.36 -17.12
N VAL A 490 -8.05 -21.31 -15.79
CA VAL A 490 -8.99 -21.96 -14.86
C VAL A 490 -10.38 -21.33 -14.97
N VAL A 491 -10.46 -20.00 -14.98
CA VAL A 491 -11.73 -19.27 -15.11
C VAL A 491 -12.40 -19.56 -16.46
N ASP A 492 -11.65 -19.58 -17.56
CA ASP A 492 -12.17 -19.91 -18.89
C ASP A 492 -12.68 -21.35 -18.97
N ALA A 493 -11.93 -22.30 -18.41
CA ALA A 493 -12.34 -23.69 -18.37
C ALA A 493 -13.59 -23.91 -17.49
N ALA A 494 -13.69 -23.19 -16.36
CA ALA A 494 -14.89 -23.19 -15.53
C ALA A 494 -16.09 -22.59 -16.26
N ALA A 495 -15.93 -21.43 -16.91
CA ALA A 495 -16.96 -20.78 -17.73
C ALA A 495 -17.45 -21.67 -18.87
N ALA A 496 -16.55 -22.48 -19.45
CA ALA A 496 -16.89 -23.43 -20.50
C ALA A 496 -17.54 -24.73 -19.99
N GLY A 497 -17.74 -24.88 -18.67
CA GLY A 497 -18.30 -26.08 -18.05
C GLY A 497 -17.35 -27.28 -18.05
N LEU A 498 -16.05 -27.06 -18.22
CA LEU A 498 -15.01 -28.09 -18.23
C LEU A 498 -14.47 -28.38 -16.83
N LEU A 499 -14.67 -27.47 -15.88
CA LEU A 499 -14.27 -27.60 -14.48
C LEU A 499 -15.47 -27.40 -13.57
N TYR A 500 -15.64 -28.30 -12.61
CA TYR A 500 -16.68 -28.22 -11.59
C TYR A 500 -16.14 -27.65 -10.27
N GLY A 501 -14.84 -27.72 -10.01
CA GLY A 501 -14.20 -27.19 -8.80
C GLY A 501 -13.94 -28.21 -7.70
N ASP A 502 -14.24 -29.49 -7.97
CA ASP A 502 -13.86 -30.64 -7.14
C ASP A 502 -12.65 -31.40 -7.71
N GLU A 503 -12.10 -30.98 -8.85
CA GLU A 503 -10.93 -31.58 -9.48
C GLU A 503 -9.61 -31.13 -8.82
N VAL A 504 -8.58 -31.95 -9.01
CA VAL A 504 -7.18 -31.56 -8.81
C VAL A 504 -6.68 -30.97 -10.12
N VAL A 505 -6.54 -29.64 -10.18
CA VAL A 505 -5.95 -28.95 -11.33
C VAL A 505 -4.43 -28.93 -11.19
N ARG A 506 -3.73 -29.53 -12.15
CA ARG A 506 -2.27 -29.48 -12.26
C ARG A 506 -1.89 -28.60 -13.44
N TYR A 507 -1.18 -27.51 -13.16
CA TYR A 507 -0.65 -26.64 -14.21
C TYR A 507 0.52 -27.32 -14.90
N ALA A 508 0.47 -27.42 -16.22
CA ALA A 508 1.54 -28.02 -17.02
C ALA A 508 2.90 -27.31 -16.80
N ALA A 509 2.89 -25.98 -16.69
CA ALA A 509 4.07 -25.15 -16.45
C ALA A 509 4.75 -25.39 -15.08
N ALA A 510 4.09 -26.10 -14.16
CA ALA A 510 4.65 -26.47 -12.85
C ALA A 510 5.27 -27.87 -12.84
N LEU A 511 5.16 -28.64 -13.93
CA LEU A 511 5.59 -30.03 -14.01
C LEU A 511 6.81 -30.16 -14.92
N GLY A 512 7.79 -30.98 -14.53
CA GLY A 512 8.88 -31.35 -15.46
C GLY A 512 8.40 -32.34 -16.53
N ASP A 513 9.10 -32.44 -17.66
CA ASP A 513 8.69 -33.24 -18.83
C ASP A 513 8.17 -34.66 -18.53
N ALA A 514 8.87 -35.39 -17.66
CA ALA A 514 8.48 -36.76 -17.30
C ALA A 514 7.21 -36.79 -16.44
N GLU A 515 7.08 -35.86 -15.50
CA GLU A 515 5.90 -35.72 -14.63
C GLU A 515 4.69 -35.21 -15.43
N LEU A 516 4.91 -34.30 -16.38
CA LEU A 516 3.88 -33.84 -17.31
C LEU A 516 3.36 -34.98 -18.17
N ALA A 517 4.24 -35.82 -18.72
CA ALA A 517 3.83 -36.97 -19.51
C ALA A 517 2.99 -37.98 -18.71
N GLU A 518 3.33 -38.19 -17.43
CA GLU A 518 2.56 -39.02 -16.50
C GLU A 518 1.21 -38.37 -16.17
N ALA A 519 1.20 -37.09 -15.79
CA ALA A 519 -0.01 -36.33 -15.48
C ALA A 519 -0.99 -36.33 -16.67
N VAL A 520 -0.49 -36.14 -17.89
CA VAL A 520 -1.32 -36.16 -19.11
C VAL A 520 -1.88 -37.56 -19.39
N ALA A 521 -1.12 -38.63 -19.08
CA ALA A 521 -1.58 -40.00 -19.27
C ALA A 521 -2.69 -40.39 -18.28
N ASP A 522 -2.64 -39.85 -17.06
CA ASP A 522 -3.57 -40.16 -15.98
C ASP A 522 -4.74 -39.17 -15.86
N ALA A 523 -4.64 -37.98 -16.48
CA ALA A 523 -5.65 -36.95 -16.43
C ALA A 523 -6.97 -37.38 -17.09
N SER A 524 -8.09 -37.02 -16.46
CA SER A 524 -9.41 -37.17 -17.07
C SER A 524 -9.66 -36.16 -18.19
N LEU A 525 -8.96 -35.02 -18.16
CA LEU A 525 -9.06 -33.95 -19.14
C LEU A 525 -7.74 -33.19 -19.23
N VAL A 526 -7.36 -32.81 -20.44
CA VAL A 526 -6.29 -31.86 -20.70
C VAL A 526 -6.90 -30.62 -21.34
N VAL A 527 -6.74 -29.47 -20.69
CA VAL A 527 -7.21 -28.17 -21.18
C VAL A 527 -6.01 -27.34 -21.58
N VAL A 528 -6.06 -26.81 -22.80
CA VAL A 528 -5.00 -25.94 -23.34
C VAL A 528 -5.59 -24.56 -23.58
N THR A 529 -5.02 -23.56 -22.92
CA THR A 529 -5.39 -22.15 -23.07
C THR A 529 -4.15 -21.33 -23.47
N ASP A 530 -4.39 -20.09 -23.89
CA ASP A 530 -3.36 -19.10 -24.18
C ASP A 530 -3.27 -18.05 -23.06
N SER A 531 -3.62 -18.44 -21.82
CA SER A 531 -3.88 -17.51 -20.72
C SER A 531 -2.61 -17.10 -19.97
N ASN A 532 -1.63 -18.00 -19.83
CA ASN A 532 -0.32 -17.74 -19.22
C ASN A 532 0.56 -16.84 -20.12
N ARG A 533 0.15 -15.59 -20.30
CA ARG A 533 0.77 -14.63 -21.23
C ARG A 533 1.96 -13.96 -20.58
N LEU A 534 3.04 -13.78 -21.35
CA LEU A 534 4.06 -12.80 -20.97
C LEU A 534 3.47 -11.41 -21.13
N ARG A 535 3.14 -10.73 -20.02
CA ARG A 535 2.58 -9.38 -20.02
C ARG A 535 2.87 -8.68 -18.70
N ALA A 536 3.01 -7.36 -18.75
CA ALA A 536 3.11 -6.54 -17.57
C ALA A 536 1.87 -6.64 -16.67
N ARG A 537 2.07 -6.50 -15.35
CA ARG A 537 0.99 -6.42 -14.37
C ARG A 537 1.32 -5.44 -13.26
N GLN A 538 0.35 -4.61 -12.87
CA GLN A 538 0.50 -3.66 -11.77
C GLN A 538 -0.59 -3.82 -10.72
N TRP A 539 -0.38 -3.24 -9.53
CA TRP A 539 -1.23 -3.44 -8.34
C TRP A 539 -1.78 -2.13 -7.76
N ARG A 540 -1.76 -1.06 -8.55
CA ARG A 540 -2.16 0.29 -8.12
C ARG A 540 -3.67 0.51 -8.19
N SER A 541 -4.37 -0.39 -8.88
CA SER A 541 -5.81 -0.45 -8.98
C SER A 541 -6.25 -1.90 -9.27
N SER A 542 -7.55 -2.09 -9.49
CA SER A 542 -8.28 -3.27 -9.93
C SER A 542 -8.76 -3.11 -11.37
N GLN A 543 -8.73 -1.87 -11.91
CA GLN A 543 -9.04 -1.58 -13.31
C GLN A 543 -7.76 -1.48 -14.13
N ASP A 544 -7.81 -1.95 -15.38
CA ASP A 544 -6.75 -1.70 -16.36
C ASP A 544 -5.35 -2.11 -15.84
N VAL A 545 -5.27 -3.29 -15.20
CA VAL A 545 -4.09 -3.76 -14.44
C VAL A 545 -3.16 -4.69 -15.22
N VAL A 546 -3.54 -5.10 -16.44
CA VAL A 546 -2.77 -6.03 -17.29
C VAL A 546 -2.33 -5.36 -18.59
N GLY A 547 -1.05 -5.56 -18.92
CA GLY A 547 -0.44 -5.07 -20.16
C GLY A 547 -0.80 -5.88 -21.39
N PHE A 548 -0.22 -5.49 -22.53
CA PHE A 548 -0.34 -6.28 -23.76
C PHE A 548 0.55 -7.52 -23.69
N THR A 549 0.25 -8.55 -24.49
CA THR A 549 1.11 -9.74 -24.61
C THR A 549 2.42 -9.37 -25.32
N GLU A 550 3.53 -9.58 -24.65
CA GLU A 550 4.89 -9.28 -25.09
C GLU A 550 5.44 -10.35 -26.02
N ASP A 551 6.43 -9.98 -26.85
CA ASP A 551 7.06 -10.88 -27.83
C ASP A 551 8.24 -11.69 -27.25
N GLY A 552 8.66 -11.40 -26.02
CA GLY A 552 9.79 -12.05 -25.34
C GLY A 552 11.17 -11.64 -25.86
N GLU A 553 11.26 -10.84 -26.92
CA GLU A 553 12.53 -10.30 -27.42
C GLU A 553 12.88 -8.97 -26.75
N HIS A 554 11.89 -8.21 -26.28
CA HIS A 554 12.05 -6.94 -25.58
C HIS A 554 11.15 -6.87 -24.35
N ASP A 555 11.61 -6.20 -23.28
CA ASP A 555 10.89 -6.00 -22.01
C ASP A 555 9.69 -5.05 -22.14
N GLY A 556 8.75 -5.33 -23.04
CA GLY A 556 7.58 -4.51 -23.30
C GLY A 556 7.91 -3.11 -23.83
N THR A 557 7.92 -2.11 -22.96
CA THR A 557 8.20 -0.70 -23.29
C THR A 557 9.70 -0.39 -23.33
N LEU A 558 10.09 0.65 -24.08
CA LEU A 558 11.49 1.10 -24.13
C LEU A 558 11.97 1.72 -22.81
N ALA A 559 11.04 2.19 -21.97
CA ALA A 559 11.33 2.66 -20.64
C ALA A 559 10.93 1.59 -19.63
N ASP A 560 11.73 1.45 -18.58
CA ASP A 560 11.43 0.57 -17.45
C ASP A 560 10.18 1.08 -16.73
N ASP A 561 9.16 0.23 -16.58
CA ASP A 561 7.99 0.55 -15.76
C ASP A 561 8.19 0.01 -14.34
N PRO A 562 8.45 0.87 -13.34
CA PRO A 562 8.70 0.43 -11.96
C PRO A 562 7.46 -0.19 -11.30
N PHE A 563 6.28 -0.11 -11.93
CA PHE A 563 5.04 -0.72 -11.46
C PHE A 563 4.73 -2.06 -12.10
N ASP A 564 5.47 -2.48 -13.14
CA ASP A 564 5.38 -3.84 -13.66
C ASP A 564 5.99 -4.83 -12.66
N ASN A 565 5.10 -5.49 -11.91
CA ASN A 565 5.41 -6.44 -10.86
C ASN A 565 4.50 -7.67 -11.05
N ARG A 566 4.97 -8.63 -11.85
CA ARG A 566 4.20 -9.83 -12.21
C ARG A 566 4.12 -10.81 -11.02
N LEU A 567 3.05 -11.61 -10.95
CA LEU A 567 3.01 -12.73 -10.01
C LEU A 567 3.91 -13.84 -10.53
N ASP A 568 4.80 -14.34 -9.68
CA ASP A 568 5.64 -15.50 -9.99
C ASP A 568 4.86 -16.80 -9.73
N VAL A 569 3.90 -17.09 -10.60
CA VAL A 569 3.01 -18.26 -10.50
C VAL A 569 3.81 -19.57 -10.71
N PHE A 570 4.81 -19.54 -11.59
CA PHE A 570 5.65 -20.68 -11.95
C PHE A 570 7.14 -20.32 -11.84
N PRO A 571 7.74 -20.35 -10.63
CA PRO A 571 9.11 -19.90 -10.40
C PRO A 571 10.18 -20.64 -11.20
N ASP A 572 9.93 -21.92 -11.52
CA ASP A 572 10.82 -22.77 -12.32
C ASP A 572 10.47 -22.76 -13.82
N GLY A 573 9.42 -22.02 -14.22
CA GLY A 573 8.95 -21.95 -15.60
C GLY A 573 9.84 -21.08 -16.48
N THR A 574 9.77 -21.32 -17.78
CA THR A 574 10.51 -20.60 -18.83
C THR A 574 9.55 -19.91 -19.79
N ASP A 575 10.08 -19.12 -20.73
CA ASP A 575 9.24 -18.54 -21.78
C ASP A 575 8.61 -19.59 -22.72
N ALA A 576 9.10 -20.83 -22.71
CA ALA A 576 8.45 -21.94 -23.42
C ALA A 576 7.11 -22.34 -22.77
N ASP A 577 6.91 -22.00 -21.50
CA ASP A 577 5.68 -22.27 -20.74
C ASP A 577 4.67 -21.12 -20.85
N ARG A 578 5.03 -20.03 -21.54
CA ARG A 578 4.25 -18.81 -21.68
C ARG A 578 3.71 -18.62 -23.09
N THR A 579 2.59 -17.91 -23.17
CA THR A 579 2.05 -17.39 -24.43
C THR A 579 2.74 -16.06 -24.75
N LEU A 580 3.40 -16.01 -25.91
CA LEU A 580 4.10 -14.83 -26.44
C LEU A 580 3.39 -14.28 -27.68
N ALA A 581 3.52 -12.99 -27.92
CA ALA A 581 3.07 -12.37 -29.16
C ALA A 581 4.07 -12.63 -30.30
N ASP A 582 3.57 -13.09 -31.45
CA ASP A 582 4.38 -13.25 -32.67
C ASP A 582 4.10 -12.09 -33.63
N VAL A 583 4.96 -11.06 -33.59
CA VAL A 583 4.85 -9.88 -34.46
C VAL A 583 5.53 -10.14 -35.81
N ARG A 584 4.71 -10.40 -36.83
CA ARG A 584 5.16 -10.65 -38.21
C ARG A 584 4.99 -9.43 -39.09
N GLY A 585 6.06 -9.03 -39.79
CA GLY A 585 6.00 -7.95 -40.77
C GLY A 585 7.37 -7.35 -41.08
N PRO A 586 7.46 -6.45 -42.06
CA PRO A 586 8.70 -5.75 -42.39
C PRO A 586 9.06 -4.66 -41.38
N LEU A 587 8.14 -4.29 -40.48
CA LEU A 587 8.28 -3.22 -39.51
C LEU A 587 7.93 -3.74 -38.11
N ARG A 588 8.68 -3.28 -37.11
CA ARG A 588 8.38 -3.45 -35.68
C ARG A 588 8.25 -2.05 -35.06
N ALA A 589 7.30 -1.89 -34.16
CA ALA A 589 7.06 -0.65 -33.44
C ALA A 589 7.26 -0.88 -31.93
N SER A 590 8.05 -0.03 -31.31
CA SER A 590 8.32 0.00 -29.87
C SER A 590 8.15 1.42 -29.36
N ALA A 591 7.64 1.60 -28.15
CA ALA A 591 7.42 2.92 -27.55
C ALA A 591 7.88 2.94 -26.10
N SER A 592 8.22 4.12 -25.58
CA SER A 592 8.59 4.30 -24.17
C SER A 592 7.38 4.18 -23.22
N ALA A 593 6.16 4.38 -23.72
CA ALA A 593 4.93 4.25 -22.96
C ALA A 593 3.74 4.01 -23.91
N TYR A 594 2.60 3.61 -23.34
CA TYR A 594 1.32 3.50 -24.03
C TYR A 594 0.19 3.72 -23.02
N GLY A 595 -1.01 4.07 -23.49
CA GLY A 595 -2.19 4.16 -22.65
C GLY A 595 -2.17 5.32 -21.65
N GLU A 596 -2.62 5.04 -20.42
CA GLU A 596 -2.66 5.99 -19.30
C GLU A 596 -1.34 5.93 -18.50
N PRO A 597 -0.87 7.04 -17.89
CA PRO A 597 0.35 7.01 -17.07
C PRO A 597 0.32 6.08 -15.85
N PHE A 598 -0.88 5.72 -15.37
CA PHE A 598 -1.09 4.94 -14.14
C PHE A 598 -1.89 3.65 -14.36
N SER A 599 -2.24 3.32 -15.61
CA SER A 599 -3.07 2.17 -15.98
C SER A 599 -2.64 1.59 -17.33
N TYR A 600 -2.75 0.27 -17.49
CA TYR A 600 -2.46 -0.38 -18.76
C TYR A 600 -3.65 -0.35 -19.70
N ARG A 601 -3.41 0.13 -20.92
CA ARG A 601 -4.40 0.15 -22.02
C ARG A 601 -3.80 -0.57 -23.23
N PRO A 602 -3.77 -1.91 -23.25
CA PRO A 602 -3.10 -2.69 -24.30
C PRO A 602 -3.64 -2.42 -25.71
N GLU A 603 -4.84 -1.88 -25.84
CA GLU A 603 -5.44 -1.37 -27.08
C GLU A 603 -4.76 -0.12 -27.65
N HIS A 604 -3.88 0.54 -26.89
CA HIS A 604 -3.14 1.74 -27.29
C HIS A 604 -1.64 1.48 -27.50
N ARG A 605 -1.21 0.21 -27.53
CA ARG A 605 0.19 -0.20 -27.70
C ARG A 605 0.80 0.25 -29.02
N ALA A 606 2.13 0.29 -29.09
CA ALA A 606 2.89 0.82 -30.23
C ALA A 606 2.53 0.18 -31.60
N THR A 607 2.19 -1.11 -31.62
CA THR A 607 1.84 -1.81 -32.86
C THR A 607 0.59 -1.25 -33.53
N MET A 608 -0.29 -0.57 -32.79
CA MET A 608 -1.50 0.08 -33.30
C MET A 608 -1.19 1.28 -34.21
N ALA A 609 0.06 1.72 -34.30
CA ALA A 609 0.48 2.72 -35.27
C ALA A 609 0.75 2.15 -36.67
N ILE A 610 0.91 0.82 -36.78
CA ILE A 610 1.38 0.15 -38.01
C ILE A 610 0.60 -1.12 -38.35
N ASP A 611 -0.54 -1.37 -37.69
CA ASP A 611 -1.39 -2.55 -37.90
C ASP A 611 -2.24 -2.47 -39.19
N GLY A 612 -2.30 -1.31 -39.83
CA GLY A 612 -3.02 -1.06 -41.07
C GLY A 612 -4.51 -0.76 -40.88
N ASP A 613 -5.00 -0.66 -39.64
CA ASP A 613 -6.34 -0.22 -39.32
C ASP A 613 -6.33 1.30 -39.01
N LEU A 614 -7.25 2.05 -39.60
CA LEU A 614 -7.36 3.49 -39.38
C LEU A 614 -8.19 3.84 -38.13
N SER A 615 -8.80 2.85 -37.49
CA SER A 615 -9.57 3.01 -36.26
C SER A 615 -8.75 2.81 -34.98
N THR A 616 -7.54 2.27 -35.11
CA THR A 616 -6.59 2.06 -34.02
C THR A 616 -5.49 3.11 -34.08
N ALA A 617 -4.87 3.37 -32.93
CA ALA A 617 -3.73 4.27 -32.83
C ALA A 617 -2.88 3.93 -31.60
N TRP A 618 -1.58 4.15 -31.71
CA TRP A 618 -0.73 4.27 -30.53
C TRP A 618 -1.06 5.60 -29.81
N LEU A 619 -1.42 5.50 -28.52
CA LEU A 619 -1.72 6.65 -27.68
C LEU A 619 -0.90 6.60 -26.40
N VAL A 620 -0.55 7.78 -25.89
CA VAL A 620 0.13 8.00 -24.61
C VAL A 620 -0.57 9.11 -23.85
N ALA A 621 -0.53 9.03 -22.51
CA ALA A 621 -1.22 9.97 -21.63
C ALA A 621 -2.74 10.05 -21.90
N ASP A 622 -3.36 8.92 -22.26
CA ASP A 622 -4.81 8.81 -22.32
C ASP A 622 -5.41 9.14 -20.93
N ARG A 623 -6.54 9.83 -20.91
CA ARG A 623 -7.28 10.25 -19.70
C ARG A 623 -6.46 11.03 -18.65
N ALA A 624 -5.34 11.65 -19.03
CA ALA A 624 -4.44 12.35 -18.10
C ALA A 624 -4.93 13.73 -17.59
N GLU A 625 -6.24 14.03 -17.67
CA GLU A 625 -6.83 15.31 -17.23
C GLU A 625 -7.17 15.36 -15.73
#